data_AF-A0A837JET9-F1
#
_entry.id   AF-A0A837JET9-F1
#
_cell.length_a   1.000
_cell.length_b   1.000
_cell.length_c   1.000
_cell.angle_alpha   90.00
_cell.angle_beta   90.00
_cell.angle_gamma   90.00
#
_symmetry.space_group_name_H-M   'P 1'
#
loop_
_entity.id
_entity.type
_entity.pdbx_description
1 polymer ?
#
loop_
_entity_poly.entity_id
_entity_poly.type
_entity_poly.pdbx_seq_one_letter_code
_entity_poly.pdbx_strand_id
1 'polypeptide(L)'
;MLIYHFTDLKSALNIVHSKTFRAYSSNIYNGDSGLNSFPTLKGNFNYGQNFNKEGVILVFDWTGNIDKNASIYMYTDTMDRNTMYIQGAWRSFIPVNADSKYLKAIKIIYDASVINELIEYPFYYHFIPNFFRNFKSKIYEKCKLEVDNQFIELFKDKNIHISVI
;
A
#
# COMPACT_ATOMS: atom_id res chain seq x y z
N MET A 1 -16.49 1.95 5.96
CA MET A 1 -15.65 2.94 6.67
C MET A 1 -14.35 3.06 5.92
N LEU A 2 -13.97 4.27 5.53
CA LEU A 2 -12.71 4.49 4.84
C LEU A 2 -11.53 4.44 5.80
N ILE A 3 -10.48 3.72 5.41
CA ILE A 3 -9.19 3.69 6.11
C ILE A 3 -8.05 3.81 5.11
N TYR A 4 -6.97 4.45 5.55
CA TYR A 4 -5.81 4.78 4.73
C TYR A 4 -4.59 4.04 5.26
N HIS A 5 -3.90 3.33 4.38
CA HIS A 5 -2.68 2.60 4.70
C HIS A 5 -1.52 3.14 3.87
N PHE A 6 -0.52 3.67 4.56
CA PHE A 6 0.68 4.22 3.96
C PHE A 6 1.71 3.10 3.84
N THR A 7 2.28 2.95 2.66
CA THR A 7 3.17 1.84 2.35
C THR A 7 4.05 2.15 1.12
N ASP A 8 4.96 1.23 0.82
CA ASP A 8 5.77 1.26 -0.39
C ASP A 8 5.07 0.54 -1.56
N LEU A 9 5.54 0.78 -2.79
CA LEU A 9 4.94 0.24 -4.00
C LEU A 9 4.92 -1.29 -4.05
N LYS A 10 6.00 -1.94 -3.62
CA LYS A 10 6.12 -3.40 -3.65
C LYS A 10 5.14 -4.03 -2.69
N SER A 11 5.02 -3.47 -1.49
CA SER A 11 4.06 -3.87 -0.46
C SER A 11 2.62 -3.64 -0.95
N ALA A 12 2.33 -2.49 -1.57
CA ALA A 12 1.02 -2.19 -2.14
C ALA A 12 0.61 -3.21 -3.22
N LEU A 13 1.51 -3.50 -4.16
CA LEU A 13 1.29 -4.51 -5.21
C LEU A 13 1.04 -5.88 -4.59
N ASN A 14 1.86 -6.32 -3.64
CA ASN A 14 1.69 -7.60 -2.97
C ASN A 14 0.32 -7.70 -2.28
N ILE A 15 -0.13 -6.66 -1.58
CA ILE A 15 -1.44 -6.62 -0.91
C ILE A 15 -2.56 -6.77 -1.94
N VAL A 16 -2.51 -6.00 -3.03
CA VAL A 16 -3.58 -5.99 -4.03
C VAL A 16 -3.58 -7.26 -4.89
N HIS A 17 -2.43 -7.87 -5.15
CA HIS A 17 -2.31 -9.13 -5.89
C HIS A 17 -2.69 -10.34 -5.06
N SER A 18 -2.11 -10.47 -3.87
CA SER A 18 -2.36 -11.62 -3.02
C SER A 18 -3.75 -11.59 -2.39
N LYS A 19 -4.44 -10.44 -2.40
CA LYS A 19 -5.63 -10.18 -1.57
C LYS A 19 -5.40 -10.52 -0.09
N THR A 20 -4.14 -10.64 0.32
CA THR A 20 -3.76 -11.11 1.64
C THR A 20 -3.06 -9.97 2.33
N PHE A 21 -3.71 -9.48 3.37
CA PHE A 21 -3.14 -8.51 4.29
C PHE A 21 -2.21 -9.25 5.23
N ARG A 22 -1.05 -9.69 4.73
CA ARG A 22 -0.09 -10.37 5.58
C ARG A 22 0.68 -9.33 6.35
N ALA A 23 0.76 -9.58 7.65
CA ALA A 23 1.78 -9.05 8.50
C ALA A 23 3.15 -8.98 7.83
N TYR A 24 3.85 -7.84 7.94
CA TYR A 24 5.25 -7.75 7.51
C TYR A 24 6.14 -8.72 8.30
N SER A 25 5.73 -9.10 9.53
CA SER A 25 6.40 -10.11 10.34
C SER A 25 5.73 -11.47 10.25
N SER A 26 6.53 -12.55 10.36
CA SER A 26 6.03 -13.91 10.58
C SER A 26 5.19 -14.03 11.85
N ASN A 27 5.41 -13.13 12.81
CA ASN A 27 4.51 -12.97 13.94
C ASN A 27 3.34 -12.07 13.55
N ILE A 28 2.19 -12.67 13.22
CA ILE A 28 0.94 -11.95 12.89
C ILE A 28 0.46 -11.01 14.01
N TYR A 29 1.08 -11.11 15.19
CA TYR A 29 0.73 -10.39 16.40
C TYR A 29 1.57 -9.13 16.67
N ASN A 30 2.63 -8.85 15.88
CA ASN A 30 3.37 -7.60 16.04
C ASN A 30 2.50 -6.39 15.65
N GLY A 31 2.74 -5.21 16.25
CA GLY A 31 1.92 -4.01 16.00
C GLY A 31 1.87 -3.58 14.53
N ASP A 32 2.93 -3.88 13.75
CA ASP A 32 2.99 -3.65 12.29
C ASP A 32 2.57 -4.87 11.45
N SER A 33 2.06 -5.91 12.12
CA SER A 33 1.56 -7.13 11.49
C SER A 33 0.07 -7.07 11.16
N GLY A 34 -0.65 -6.12 11.74
CA GLY A 34 -1.92 -5.64 11.20
C GLY A 34 -1.65 -4.60 10.12
N LEU A 35 -2.55 -4.47 9.15
CA LEU A 35 -2.52 -3.33 8.23
C LEU A 35 -2.78 -2.06 9.05
N ASN A 36 -1.70 -1.43 9.56
CA ASN A 36 -1.79 -0.20 10.32
C ASN A 36 -2.41 0.87 9.42
N SER A 37 -3.57 1.36 9.83
CA SER A 37 -4.35 2.29 9.03
C SER A 37 -4.88 3.45 9.84
N PHE A 38 -5.15 4.52 9.10
CA PHE A 38 -5.55 5.81 9.64
C PHE A 38 -6.97 6.13 9.18
N PRO A 39 -7.74 6.89 9.97
CA PRO A 39 -9.08 7.30 9.60
C PRO A 39 -9.09 8.43 8.55
N THR A 40 -7.95 9.09 8.35
CA THR A 40 -7.80 10.27 7.47
C THR A 40 -6.46 10.23 6.74
N LEU A 41 -6.39 10.92 5.59
CA LEU A 41 -5.15 11.11 4.81
C LEU A 41 -4.09 11.93 5.56
N LYS A 42 -4.52 12.83 6.44
CA LYS A 42 -3.64 13.57 7.35
C LYS A 42 -3.51 12.79 8.66
N GLY A 43 -3.09 11.53 8.58
CA GLY A 43 -2.97 10.66 9.75
C GLY A 43 -2.32 11.42 10.90
N ASN A 44 -2.81 11.23 12.12
CA ASN A 44 -2.09 11.70 13.31
C ASN A 44 -0.86 10.81 13.46
N PHE A 45 0.11 10.97 12.56
CA PHE A 45 1.38 10.26 12.58
C PHE A 45 2.07 10.63 13.90
N ASN A 46 2.52 9.64 14.66
CA ASN A 46 3.45 9.94 15.73
C ASN A 46 4.68 10.57 15.07
N TYR A 47 5.14 11.71 15.62
CA TYR A 47 6.21 12.57 15.08
C TYR A 47 7.61 11.90 15.02
N GLY A 48 7.68 10.57 15.04
CA GLY A 48 8.90 9.76 14.93
C GLY A 48 8.71 8.42 14.23
N GLN A 49 7.54 8.14 13.65
CA GLN A 49 7.39 6.98 12.76
C GLN A 49 7.90 7.35 11.36
N ASN A 50 9.14 6.96 11.10
CA ASN A 50 9.67 6.96 9.74
C ASN A 50 9.12 5.74 9.02
N PHE A 51 8.24 5.93 8.04
CA PHE A 51 8.01 4.88 7.05
C PHE A 51 9.28 4.82 6.19
N ASN A 52 9.90 3.63 6.09
CA ASN A 52 11.15 3.47 5.35
C ASN A 52 11.06 3.88 3.87
N LYS A 53 9.83 3.96 3.32
CA LYS A 53 9.51 4.42 1.98
C LYS A 53 8.07 4.95 1.97
N GLU A 54 7.89 6.27 2.00
CA GLU A 54 6.60 6.91 1.73
C GLU A 54 6.43 7.08 0.23
N GLY A 55 5.23 6.83 -0.30
CA GLY A 55 4.98 7.02 -1.72
C GLY A 55 3.69 6.42 -2.25
N VAL A 56 3.10 5.45 -1.53
CA VAL A 56 1.81 4.85 -1.90
C VAL A 56 0.86 4.83 -0.70
N ILE A 57 -0.40 5.17 -0.95
CA ILE A 57 -1.51 5.09 -0.02
C ILE A 57 -2.55 4.16 -0.60
N LEU A 58 -2.80 3.04 0.07
CA LEU A 58 -3.95 2.20 -0.20
C LEU A 58 -5.15 2.72 0.59
N VAL A 59 -6.26 2.96 -0.10
CA VAL A 59 -7.54 3.32 0.50
C VAL A 59 -8.42 2.09 0.48
N PHE A 60 -8.90 1.71 1.66
CA PHE A 60 -9.80 0.59 1.84
C PHE A 60 -11.17 1.06 2.29
N ASP A 61 -12.20 0.34 1.86
CA ASP A 61 -13.50 0.36 2.51
C ASP A 61 -13.63 -0.86 3.42
N TRP A 62 -13.99 -0.59 4.67
CA TRP A 62 -14.28 -1.58 5.71
C TRP A 62 -15.77 -1.65 6.02
N THR A 63 -16.38 -2.82 5.86
CA THR A 63 -17.83 -3.02 6.10
C THR A 63 -18.13 -4.00 7.25
N GLY A 64 -17.10 -4.52 7.91
CA GLY A 64 -17.24 -5.50 9.00
C GLY A 64 -17.46 -4.86 10.37
N ASN A 65 -17.42 -5.71 11.40
CA ASN A 65 -17.57 -5.29 12.79
C ASN A 65 -16.39 -4.40 13.24
N ILE A 66 -16.69 -3.47 14.14
CA ILE A 66 -15.71 -2.54 14.72
C ILE A 66 -15.79 -2.65 16.24
N ASP A 67 -14.67 -2.97 16.87
CA ASP A 67 -14.50 -2.85 18.31
C ASP A 67 -13.88 -1.49 18.65
N LYS A 68 -14.65 -0.65 19.34
CA LYS A 68 -14.25 0.70 19.78
C LYS A 68 -13.67 0.72 21.18
N ASN A 69 -13.82 -0.36 21.95
CA ASN A 69 -13.44 -0.44 23.35
C ASN A 69 -12.12 -1.19 23.54
N ALA A 70 -11.46 -1.57 22.44
CA ALA A 70 -10.19 -2.23 22.41
C ALA A 70 -9.12 -1.41 23.15
N SER A 71 -8.56 -1.98 24.22
CA SER A 71 -7.42 -1.37 24.91
C SER A 71 -6.23 -1.26 23.95
N ILE A 72 -5.46 -0.17 24.04
CA ILE A 72 -4.18 -0.05 23.33
C ILE A 72 -3.16 -1.13 23.74
N TYR A 73 -3.39 -1.78 24.89
CA TYR A 73 -2.58 -2.87 25.41
C TYR A 73 -3.19 -4.25 25.14
N MET A 74 -4.29 -4.33 24.39
CA MET A 74 -4.89 -5.60 24.02
C MET A 74 -3.93 -6.37 23.12
N TYR A 75 -3.60 -7.60 23.51
CA TYR A 75 -2.75 -8.46 22.72
C TYR A 75 -3.51 -8.98 21.50
N THR A 76 -2.84 -8.99 20.36
CA THR A 76 -3.40 -9.34 19.04
C THR A 76 -3.80 -10.82 18.93
N ASP A 77 -3.32 -11.69 19.81
CA ASP A 77 -3.76 -13.10 19.94
C ASP A 77 -5.11 -13.26 20.63
N THR A 78 -5.52 -12.25 21.42
CA THR A 78 -6.85 -12.18 22.03
C THR A 78 -7.88 -11.48 21.14
N MET A 79 -7.47 -10.99 19.98
CA MET A 79 -8.34 -10.32 19.02
C MET A 79 -9.00 -11.32 18.08
N ASP A 80 -10.30 -11.16 17.89
CA ASP A 80 -11.06 -11.85 16.86
C ASP A 80 -10.56 -11.44 15.48
N ARG A 81 -10.42 -12.43 14.61
CA ARG A 81 -10.08 -12.18 13.22
C ARG A 81 -11.26 -11.56 12.48
N ASN A 82 -10.96 -10.81 11.42
CA ASN A 82 -11.95 -10.13 10.59
C ASN A 82 -12.79 -9.07 11.34
N THR A 83 -12.20 -8.50 12.39
CA THR A 83 -12.72 -7.38 13.16
C THR A 83 -11.74 -6.22 13.04
N MET A 84 -12.26 -5.00 12.95
CA MET A 84 -11.45 -3.80 13.05
C MET A 84 -11.42 -3.34 14.51
N TYR A 85 -10.21 -3.18 15.05
CA TYR A 85 -9.99 -2.68 16.39
C TYR A 85 -9.57 -1.21 16.32
N ILE A 86 -10.26 -0.35 17.07
CA ILE A 86 -9.84 1.05 17.25
C ILE A 86 -9.07 1.14 18.57
N GLN A 87 -7.75 1.23 18.45
CA GLN A 87 -6.82 1.31 19.57
C GLN A 87 -6.20 2.71 19.60
N GLY A 88 -6.88 3.65 20.26
CA GLY A 88 -6.49 5.06 20.24
C GLY A 88 -6.55 5.67 18.83
N ALA A 89 -5.41 6.14 18.31
CA ALA A 89 -5.31 6.66 16.95
C ALA A 89 -5.19 5.56 15.87
N TRP A 90 -4.95 4.31 16.27
CA TRP A 90 -4.66 3.21 15.37
C TRP A 90 -5.92 2.43 15.01
N ARG A 91 -5.96 1.96 13.76
CA ARG A 91 -6.94 0.98 13.29
C ARG A 91 -6.17 -0.28 12.93
N SER A 92 -6.31 -1.27 13.78
CA SER A 92 -5.69 -2.59 13.62
C SER A 92 -6.71 -3.52 12.99
N PHE A 93 -6.33 -4.13 11.86
CA PHE A 93 -7.13 -5.19 11.23
C PHE A 93 -6.40 -6.52 11.35
N ILE A 94 -7.07 -7.51 11.92
CA ILE A 94 -6.56 -8.88 12.01
C ILE A 94 -7.11 -9.71 10.85
N PRO A 95 -6.26 -10.12 9.88
CA PRO A 95 -6.70 -10.85 8.69
C PRO A 95 -7.14 -12.29 8.98
N VAL A 96 -8.00 -12.84 8.12
CA VAL A 96 -8.20 -14.29 7.97
C VAL A 96 -7.55 -14.69 6.64
N ASN A 97 -6.78 -15.78 6.63
CA ASN A 97 -6.33 -16.39 5.38
C ASN A 97 -7.56 -16.81 4.58
N ALA A 98 -7.71 -16.24 3.38
CA ALA A 98 -8.82 -16.40 2.43
C ALA A 98 -10.00 -15.43 2.63
N ASP A 99 -10.15 -14.53 1.64
CA ASP A 99 -11.24 -13.58 1.39
C ASP A 99 -11.76 -12.79 2.59
N SER A 100 -11.09 -11.67 2.88
CA SER A 100 -11.73 -10.59 3.64
C SER A 100 -12.88 -10.02 2.81
N LYS A 101 -14.10 -10.52 3.06
CA LYS A 101 -15.35 -9.92 2.52
C LYS A 101 -15.57 -8.48 2.97
N TYR A 102 -14.90 -8.05 4.05
CA TYR A 102 -15.16 -6.77 4.69
C TYR A 102 -14.14 -5.69 4.36
N LEU A 103 -12.88 -6.06 4.07
CA LEU A 103 -11.82 -5.12 3.71
C LEU A 103 -11.57 -5.15 2.21
N LYS A 104 -12.07 -4.12 1.51
CA LYS A 104 -11.92 -3.99 0.07
C LYS A 104 -10.98 -2.84 -0.26
N ALA A 105 -9.91 -3.12 -1.00
CA ALA A 105 -9.13 -2.06 -1.63
C ALA A 105 -10.02 -1.36 -2.66
N ILE A 106 -10.21 -0.05 -2.53
CA ILE A 106 -11.07 0.71 -3.45
C ILE A 106 -10.29 1.77 -4.21
N LYS A 107 -9.14 2.21 -3.69
CA LYS A 107 -8.33 3.24 -4.33
C LYS A 107 -6.85 3.11 -3.98
N ILE A 108 -6.00 3.48 -4.92
CA ILE A 108 -4.56 3.66 -4.73
C ILE A 108 -4.22 5.10 -5.05
N ILE A 109 -3.44 5.71 -4.17
CA ILE A 109 -2.91 7.05 -4.34
C ILE A 109 -1.40 6.95 -4.28
N TYR A 110 -0.68 7.50 -5.25
CA TYR A 110 0.77 7.44 -5.25
C TYR A 110 1.41 8.69 -5.86
N ASP A 111 2.66 8.95 -5.48
CA ASP A 111 3.51 9.95 -6.12
C ASP A 111 4.10 9.37 -7.41
N ALA A 112 4.01 10.10 -8.52
CA ALA A 112 4.49 9.63 -9.83
C ALA A 112 5.97 9.19 -9.86
N SER A 113 6.81 9.72 -8.97
CA SER A 113 8.22 9.33 -8.85
C SER A 113 8.41 7.90 -8.37
N VAL A 114 7.43 7.33 -7.66
CA VAL A 114 7.46 5.97 -7.14
C VAL A 114 7.40 4.94 -8.27
N ILE A 115 6.75 5.28 -9.39
CA ILE A 115 6.74 4.44 -10.59
C ILE A 115 8.14 4.28 -11.18
N ASN A 116 9.04 5.24 -10.96
CA ASN A 116 10.42 5.12 -11.45
C ASN A 116 11.14 3.91 -10.85
N GLU A 117 10.71 3.40 -9.68
CA GLU A 117 11.25 2.17 -9.09
C GLU A 117 10.93 0.91 -9.92
N LEU A 118 9.93 0.96 -10.80
CA LEU A 118 9.53 -0.15 -11.67
C LEU A 118 10.12 -0.06 -13.08
N ILE A 119 10.81 1.03 -13.42
CA ILE A 119 11.37 1.23 -14.76
C ILE A 119 12.56 0.30 -14.96
N GLU A 120 12.35 -0.76 -15.72
CA GLU A 120 13.44 -1.58 -16.25
C GLU A 120 14.00 -0.94 -17.52
N TYR A 121 15.28 -0.60 -17.49
CA TYR A 121 15.96 -0.05 -18.65
C TYR A 121 16.52 -1.18 -19.51
N PRO A 122 16.46 -1.04 -20.85
CA PRO A 122 17.14 -1.98 -21.73
C PRO A 122 18.65 -1.92 -21.47
N PHE A 123 19.34 -3.07 -21.54
CA PHE A 123 20.77 -3.20 -21.20
C PHE A 123 21.65 -2.08 -21.78
N TYR A 124 21.44 -1.74 -23.06
CA TYR A 124 22.23 -0.71 -23.75
C TYR A 124 22.08 0.70 -23.14
N TYR A 125 21.00 1.00 -22.41
CA TYR A 125 20.74 2.31 -21.81
C TYR A 125 21.87 2.77 -20.88
N HIS A 126 22.42 1.83 -20.09
CA HIS A 126 23.51 2.10 -19.15
C HIS A 126 24.81 2.49 -19.84
N PHE A 127 24.97 2.11 -21.11
CA PHE A 127 26.16 2.39 -21.92
C PHE A 127 26.02 3.64 -22.78
N ILE A 128 24.82 4.24 -22.88
CA ILE A 128 24.63 5.49 -23.62
C ILE A 128 25.33 6.62 -22.87
N PRO A 129 26.28 7.35 -23.47
CA PRO A 129 26.94 8.48 -22.82
C PRO A 129 25.95 9.58 -22.40
N ASN A 130 26.20 10.24 -21.27
CA ASN A 130 25.30 11.25 -20.70
C ASN A 130 25.13 12.51 -21.60
N PHE A 131 26.06 12.76 -22.53
CA PHE A 131 25.91 13.87 -23.49
C PHE A 131 24.83 13.59 -24.55
N PHE A 132 24.39 12.33 -24.73
CA PHE A 132 23.20 11.99 -25.52
C PHE A 132 21.91 12.12 -24.68
N ARG A 133 21.78 13.22 -23.94
CA ARG A 133 20.66 13.45 -23.00
C ARG A 133 19.29 13.31 -23.66
N ASN A 134 19.13 13.84 -24.88
CA ASN A 134 17.86 13.78 -25.62
C ASN A 134 17.48 12.33 -25.99
N PHE A 135 18.46 11.50 -26.34
CA PHE A 135 18.21 10.10 -26.66
C PHE A 135 17.90 9.27 -25.40
N LYS A 136 18.65 9.47 -24.32
CA LYS A 136 18.36 8.86 -23.00
C LYS A 136 16.96 9.24 -22.49
N SER A 137 16.59 10.52 -22.58
CA SER A 137 15.26 10.99 -22.18
C SER A 137 14.14 10.32 -22.99
N LYS A 138 14.30 10.17 -24.31
CA LYS A 138 13.31 9.44 -25.13
C LYS A 138 13.14 7.97 -24.72
N ILE A 139 14.23 7.30 -24.36
CA ILE A 139 14.17 5.91 -23.87
C ILE A 139 13.46 5.87 -22.52
N TYR A 140 13.82 6.75 -21.59
CA TYR A 140 13.18 6.87 -20.29
C TYR A 140 11.67 7.09 -20.41
N GLU A 141 11.23 8.07 -21.20
CA GLU A 141 9.79 8.35 -21.39
C GLU A 141 9.04 7.15 -21.97
N LYS A 142 9.67 6.42 -22.90
CA LYS A 142 9.07 5.20 -23.47
C LYS A 142 8.91 4.09 -22.41
N CYS A 143 9.96 3.82 -21.63
CA CYS A 143 9.90 2.81 -20.58
C CYS A 143 8.92 3.22 -19.47
N LYS A 144 8.90 4.49 -19.09
CA LYS A 144 7.96 5.03 -18.10
C LYS A 144 6.51 4.83 -18.54
N LEU A 145 6.18 5.20 -19.79
CA LEU A 145 4.83 5.03 -20.34
C LEU A 145 4.39 3.55 -20.34
N GLU A 146 5.31 2.65 -20.66
CA GLU A 146 5.04 1.21 -20.64
C GLU A 146 4.72 0.72 -19.23
N VAL A 147 5.52 1.12 -18.24
CA VAL A 147 5.27 0.80 -16.83
C VAL A 147 3.97 1.42 -16.34
N ASP A 148 3.69 2.69 -16.64
CA ASP A 148 2.43 3.36 -16.28
C ASP A 148 1.22 2.56 -16.80
N ASN A 149 1.27 2.14 -18.06
CA ASN A 149 0.21 1.34 -18.67
C ASN A 149 0.06 -0.02 -18.00
N GLN A 150 1.16 -0.76 -17.78
CA GLN A 150 1.12 -2.04 -17.08
C GLN A 150 0.56 -1.87 -15.67
N PHE A 151 1.00 -0.84 -14.95
CA PHE A 151 0.54 -0.54 -13.60
C PHE A 151 -0.96 -0.26 -13.57
N ILE A 152 -1.49 0.54 -14.50
CA ILE A 152 -2.93 0.79 -14.60
C ILE A 152 -3.70 -0.50 -14.88
N GLU A 153 -3.22 -1.34 -15.80
CA GLU A 153 -3.85 -2.63 -16.13
C GLU A 153 -3.91 -3.58 -14.91
N LEU A 154 -2.91 -3.57 -14.02
CA LEU A 154 -2.91 -4.39 -12.80
C LEU A 154 -4.11 -4.15 -11.86
N PHE A 155 -4.73 -2.97 -11.95
CA PHE A 155 -5.85 -2.57 -11.10
C PHE A 155 -7.18 -2.45 -11.83
N LYS A 156 -7.16 -2.46 -13.18
CA LYS A 156 -8.33 -2.28 -14.04
C LYS A 156 -9.42 -3.34 -13.80
N ASP A 157 -9.01 -4.59 -13.60
CA ASP A 157 -9.94 -5.71 -13.35
C ASP A 157 -10.46 -5.77 -11.90
N LYS A 158 -9.88 -4.96 -10.99
CA LYS A 158 -10.15 -5.07 -9.55
C LYS A 158 -11.18 -4.06 -9.05
N ASN A 159 -11.75 -3.23 -9.92
CA ASN A 159 -12.59 -2.08 -9.55
C ASN A 159 -11.90 -1.15 -8.53
N ILE A 160 -10.58 -0.97 -8.68
CA ILE A 160 -9.76 -0.11 -7.83
C ILE A 160 -9.50 1.20 -8.57
N HIS A 161 -9.88 2.32 -7.98
CA HIS A 161 -9.64 3.64 -8.55
C HIS A 161 -8.18 4.06 -8.36
N ILE A 162 -7.57 4.63 -9.40
CA ILE A 162 -6.18 5.07 -9.36
C ILE A 162 -6.15 6.61 -9.30
N SER A 163 -5.36 7.18 -8.40
CA SER A 163 -5.08 8.61 -8.36
C SER A 163 -3.60 8.87 -8.20
N VAL A 164 -3.09 9.85 -8.93
CA VAL A 164 -1.71 10.32 -8.84
C VAL A 164 -1.72 11.66 -8.12
N ILE A 165 -0.82 11.84 -7.14
CA ILE A 165 -0.57 13.15 -6.49
C ILE A 165 0.61 13.82 -7.16
#